data_AF-A0A973HXH2-F1
#
_entry.id   AF-A0A973HXH2-F1
#
_cell.length_a   1.000
_cell.length_b   1.000
_cell.length_c   1.000
_cell.angle_alpha   90.00
_cell.angle_beta   90.00
_cell.angle_gamma   90.00
#
_symmetry.space_group_name_H-M   'P 1'
#
loop_
_entity.id
_entity.type
_entity.pdbx_description
1 polymer ?
#
loop_
_entity_poly.entity_id
_entity_poly.type
_entity_poly.pdbx_seq_one_letter_code
_entity_poly.pdbx_strand_id
1 'polypeptide(L)'
;MGEQRKATGPRSLIGTWYPTTESSCLSLSEAIEDIDHSWVVIHDSAGELTACQEGTVELGSAPTIHSSSSGDGLPIACWMPSISTSSLGSSEFLRQHGTRNTYVAGSMANGIASVELVSAMAREGCLSFYGSAGQNPTRVASALQRLKDAVPDLPWGCNLIHSPQEPTFEDEVSRILVREGVRCVEASAYLDVTEPLVRLRLQGLTSGNSGQPVVSIRVMAKASRLEVARRFLSPAPEALVNKLLTSGDISQQQARWAQTIPLCDDLTAEADSGGHTDNRPMATLVPAFQRLRDEIARDLPATRAVKIGAAGGLGTPDAIASAFALGADYVVIGSVHQACVESGSSSQVRQMLSEAGPADVIMAPASDMFELGVHLQVLRRGTLFGPRAKRLLELYRNHRSIEEIPTGERERLENEIFGMSLDQVWQQTRNFFLQREPAQIEKAATDPKHRMALVFRWYLGKSSDWANSGDPDRQLDYQVWCGPAMGAFNEWTRGTWLADPAARRIADGSRALIRGACLSTRRESLRRQGLDLSQVDFDRSPRSIPAPTSPLLGSTP
;
A
#
# COMPACT_ATOMS: atom_id res chain seq x y z
N MET A 1 -5.68 13.88 52.77
CA MET A 1 -4.82 12.68 52.86
C MET A 1 -5.57 11.53 52.23
N GLY A 2 -5.39 11.30 50.93
CA GLY A 2 -5.88 10.11 50.25
C GLY A 2 -4.69 9.18 50.06
N GLU A 3 -4.71 8.03 50.72
CA GLU A 3 -3.70 6.99 50.52
C GLU A 3 -3.72 6.57 49.04
N GLN A 4 -2.60 6.80 48.34
CA GLN A 4 -2.31 6.10 47.11
C GLN A 4 -2.27 4.61 47.44
N ARG A 5 -3.29 3.86 47.01
CA ARG A 5 -3.20 2.40 46.91
C ARG A 5 -2.08 2.08 45.93
N LYS A 6 -0.87 1.82 46.43
CA LYS A 6 0.15 1.07 45.71
C LYS A 6 -0.46 -0.28 45.36
N ALA A 7 -0.82 -0.49 44.10
CA ALA A 7 -1.18 -1.80 43.59
C ALA A 7 0.12 -2.62 43.47
N THR A 8 0.65 -3.09 44.60
CA THR A 8 1.78 -4.01 44.68
C THR A 8 1.28 -5.34 45.23
N GLY A 9 0.45 -6.05 44.45
CA GLY A 9 0.43 -7.50 44.58
C GLY A 9 1.76 -8.03 44.03
N PRO A 10 2.38 -9.05 44.65
CA PRO A 10 3.58 -9.65 44.06
C PRO A 10 3.21 -10.18 42.67
N ARG A 11 3.87 -9.66 41.62
CA ARG A 11 3.80 -10.30 40.30
C ARG A 11 4.18 -11.76 40.50
N SER A 12 3.41 -12.69 39.93
CA SER A 12 3.81 -14.09 39.89
C SER A 12 5.19 -14.16 39.24
N LEU A 13 6.21 -14.59 39.99
CA LEU A 13 7.55 -14.77 39.47
C LEU A 13 7.47 -15.74 38.28
N ILE A 14 7.94 -15.29 37.12
CA ILE A 14 7.99 -16.09 35.89
C ILE A 14 9.02 -17.21 36.05
N GLY A 15 10.15 -16.87 36.67
CA GLY A 15 11.29 -17.74 36.85
C GLY A 15 12.50 -16.97 37.36
N THR A 16 13.64 -17.67 37.38
CA THR A 16 14.95 -17.14 37.75
C THR A 16 15.91 -17.28 36.59
N TRP A 17 16.71 -16.25 36.33
CA TRP A 17 17.79 -16.28 35.36
C TRP A 17 19.13 -16.38 36.10
N TYR A 18 19.98 -17.30 35.66
CA TYR A 18 21.31 -17.51 36.22
C TYR A 18 22.37 -17.11 35.18
N PRO A 19 23.27 -16.16 35.52
CA PRO A 19 24.33 -15.76 34.62
C PRO A 19 25.35 -16.88 34.40
N THR A 20 25.92 -16.92 33.20
CA THR A 20 27.09 -17.71 32.81
C THR A 20 28.28 -16.77 32.58
N THR A 21 29.46 -17.33 32.28
CA THR A 21 30.65 -16.54 31.93
C THR A 21 30.50 -15.76 30.63
N GLU A 22 29.52 -16.10 29.79
CA GLU A 22 29.25 -15.47 28.51
C GLU A 22 28.07 -14.50 28.58
N SER A 23 27.42 -14.37 29.74
CA SER A 23 26.29 -13.46 29.93
C SER A 23 26.65 -12.03 29.60
N SER A 24 25.77 -11.37 28.87
CA SER A 24 25.82 -9.94 28.62
C SER A 24 24.49 -9.31 28.99
N CYS A 25 24.55 -8.10 29.53
CA CYS A 25 23.38 -7.34 29.91
C CYS A 25 23.49 -5.92 29.39
N LEU A 26 22.37 -5.37 28.94
CA LEU A 26 22.21 -3.99 28.49
C LEU A 26 21.16 -3.29 29.34
N SER A 27 21.14 -1.95 29.25
CA SER A 27 19.98 -1.21 29.74
C SER A 27 18.73 -1.65 28.99
N LEU A 28 17.57 -1.60 29.66
CA LEU A 28 16.30 -1.96 29.02
C LEU A 28 16.02 -1.10 27.77
N SER A 29 16.41 0.18 27.78
CA SER A 29 16.28 1.07 26.62
C SER A 29 17.09 0.60 25.41
N GLU A 30 18.36 0.23 25.60
CA GLU A 30 19.22 -0.26 24.51
C GLU A 30 18.68 -1.60 23.95
N ALA A 31 18.28 -2.51 24.83
CA ALA A 31 17.75 -3.81 24.42
C ALA A 31 16.39 -3.67 23.69
N ILE A 32 15.56 -2.69 24.05
CA ILE A 32 14.31 -2.41 23.34
C ILE A 32 14.58 -2.01 21.89
N GLU A 33 15.64 -1.26 21.64
CA GLU A 33 16.05 -0.83 20.31
C GLU A 33 16.67 -1.94 19.46
N ASP A 34 17.27 -2.94 20.11
CA ASP A 34 17.82 -4.11 19.46
C ASP A 34 16.71 -5.12 19.08
N ILE A 35 16.07 -4.84 17.93
CA ILE A 35 14.94 -5.63 17.44
C ILE A 35 15.32 -7.03 16.97
N ASP A 36 16.60 -7.30 16.70
CA ASP A 36 17.04 -8.54 16.06
C ASP A 36 17.36 -9.64 17.06
N HIS A 37 17.58 -9.29 18.34
CA HIS A 37 17.85 -10.26 19.38
C HIS A 37 16.74 -10.38 20.43
N SER A 38 16.75 -11.52 21.13
CA SER A 38 15.85 -11.82 22.24
C SER A 38 16.53 -11.55 23.56
N TRP A 39 15.80 -11.08 24.56
CA TRP A 39 16.34 -10.69 25.86
C TRP A 39 15.49 -11.25 26.99
N VAL A 40 16.15 -11.70 28.06
CA VAL A 40 15.51 -11.98 29.35
C VAL A 40 15.60 -10.70 30.17
N VAL A 41 14.47 -10.11 30.52
CA VAL A 41 14.44 -8.90 31.36
C VAL A 41 14.34 -9.35 32.81
N ILE A 42 15.26 -8.87 33.64
CA ILE A 42 15.39 -9.21 35.06
C ILE A 42 15.30 -7.95 35.92
N HIS A 43 15.04 -8.13 37.22
CA HIS A 43 15.43 -7.13 38.20
C HIS A 43 16.86 -7.43 38.66
N ASP A 44 17.78 -6.48 38.47
CA ASP A 44 19.15 -6.62 38.93
C ASP A 44 19.26 -6.46 40.45
N SER A 45 20.49 -6.51 40.98
CA SER A 45 20.76 -6.39 42.42
C SER A 45 20.41 -5.01 42.99
N ALA A 46 20.26 -3.98 42.15
CA ALA A 46 19.77 -2.66 42.54
C ALA A 46 18.23 -2.56 42.45
N GLY A 47 17.57 -3.58 41.90
CA GLY A 47 16.12 -3.61 41.64
C GLY A 47 15.71 -2.99 40.31
N GLU A 48 16.68 -2.54 39.50
CA GLU A 48 16.45 -1.92 38.21
C GLU A 48 16.18 -2.96 37.13
N LEU A 49 15.46 -2.57 36.08
CA LEU A 49 15.16 -3.45 34.96
C LEU A 49 16.34 -3.50 33.99
N THR A 50 16.89 -4.69 33.84
CA THR A 50 18.06 -4.96 33.00
C THR A 50 17.75 -6.09 32.03
N ALA A 51 18.19 -5.96 30.78
CA ALA A 51 17.94 -6.96 29.73
C ALA A 51 19.21 -7.77 29.49
N CYS A 52 19.13 -9.08 29.69
CA CYS A 52 20.27 -9.98 29.61
C CYS A 52 20.09 -11.07 28.52
N GLN A 53 21.22 -11.52 27.99
CA GLN A 53 21.38 -12.62 27.05
C GLN A 53 22.44 -13.57 27.55
N GLU A 54 22.40 -14.79 27.02
CA GLU A 54 23.29 -15.91 27.36
C GLU A 54 23.20 -16.25 28.86
N GLY A 55 22.59 -17.37 29.21
CA GLY A 55 22.35 -17.74 30.60
C GLY A 55 21.36 -18.90 30.74
N THR A 56 21.12 -19.34 31.96
CA THR A 56 20.15 -20.41 32.23
C THR A 56 18.86 -19.82 32.80
N VAL A 57 17.72 -20.14 32.18
CA VAL A 57 16.39 -19.76 32.68
C VAL A 57 15.74 -20.97 33.34
N GLU A 58 15.30 -20.79 34.57
CA GLU A 58 14.47 -21.74 35.30
C GLU A 58 13.07 -21.15 35.50
N LEU A 59 12.05 -21.76 34.91
CA LEU A 59 10.66 -21.31 35.02
C LEU A 59 10.01 -21.87 36.29
N GLY A 60 9.33 -21.02 37.06
CA GLY A 60 8.68 -21.45 38.30
C GLY A 60 8.71 -20.40 39.41
N SER A 61 7.86 -20.60 40.40
CA SER A 61 7.61 -19.65 41.51
C SER A 61 8.58 -19.79 42.69
N ALA A 62 9.48 -20.78 42.67
CA ALA A 62 10.54 -20.93 43.65
C ALA A 62 11.80 -21.47 42.94
N PRO A 63 13.00 -20.91 43.20
CA PRO A 63 14.24 -21.49 42.70
C PRO A 63 14.36 -22.91 43.24
N THR A 64 14.37 -23.91 42.37
CA THR A 64 14.67 -25.27 42.80
C THR A 64 16.14 -25.25 43.18
N ILE A 65 16.45 -25.52 44.45
CA ILE A 65 17.82 -25.57 44.95
C ILE A 65 18.54 -26.72 44.24
N HIS A 66 19.09 -26.45 43.05
CA HIS A 66 20.05 -27.32 42.40
C HIS A 66 21.43 -26.72 42.61
N SER A 67 22.15 -27.40 43.49
CA SER A 67 23.59 -27.29 43.71
C SER A 67 24.36 -27.22 42.38
N SER A 68 24.98 -26.08 42.07
CA SER A 68 26.44 -25.95 41.84
C SER A 68 26.82 -24.65 41.13
N SER A 69 27.69 -23.87 41.78
CA SER A 69 28.78 -23.05 41.20
C SER A 69 28.53 -21.83 40.29
N SER A 70 27.31 -21.36 40.00
CA SER A 70 27.12 -20.17 39.14
C SER A 70 26.12 -19.15 39.68
N GLY A 71 26.62 -18.10 40.33
CA GLY A 71 25.93 -16.82 40.61
C GLY A 71 24.68 -16.84 41.50
N ASP A 72 24.39 -15.71 42.16
CA ASP A 72 23.06 -15.49 42.75
C ASP A 72 22.04 -15.32 41.59
N GLY A 73 21.03 -16.18 41.53
CA GLY A 73 19.99 -16.12 40.49
C GLY A 73 19.14 -14.86 40.61
N LEU A 74 18.79 -14.27 39.47
CA LEU A 74 18.05 -13.00 39.39
C LEU A 74 16.61 -13.23 38.90
N PRO A 75 15.60 -12.59 39.52
CA PRO A 75 14.21 -12.82 39.18
C PRO A 75 13.86 -12.25 37.80
N ILE A 76 13.18 -13.06 36.98
CA ILE A 76 12.74 -12.67 35.64
C ILE A 76 11.49 -11.80 35.73
N ALA A 77 11.57 -10.60 35.15
CA ALA A 77 10.47 -9.66 35.00
C ALA A 77 9.63 -9.98 33.76
N CYS A 78 10.26 -10.23 32.60
CA CYS A 78 9.59 -10.64 31.36
C CYS A 78 10.58 -11.21 30.33
N TRP A 79 10.05 -11.76 29.24
CA TRP A 79 10.83 -12.16 28.07
C TRP A 79 10.54 -11.22 26.89
N MET A 80 11.59 -10.69 26.28
CA MET A 80 11.50 -9.80 25.12
C MET A 80 11.99 -10.54 23.88
N PRO A 81 11.11 -11.10 23.03
CA PRO A 81 11.54 -11.82 21.84
C PRO A 81 12.16 -10.88 20.79
N SER A 82 12.94 -11.45 19.87
CA SER A 82 13.33 -10.78 18.63
C SER A 82 12.10 -10.51 17.77
N ILE A 83 12.04 -9.31 17.21
CA ILE A 83 10.98 -8.84 16.31
C ILE A 83 11.69 -8.14 15.15
N SER A 84 12.44 -8.92 14.37
CA SER A 84 13.11 -8.40 13.16
C SER A 84 12.08 -7.92 12.14
N THR A 85 12.48 -7.06 11.20
CA THR A 85 11.54 -6.54 10.19
C THR A 85 10.96 -7.64 9.31
N SER A 86 11.71 -8.72 9.07
CA SER A 86 11.28 -9.89 8.32
C SER A 86 10.33 -10.82 9.10
N SER A 87 10.24 -10.65 10.43
CA SER A 87 9.29 -11.40 11.27
C SER A 87 7.88 -10.81 11.27
N LEU A 88 7.71 -9.56 10.80
CA LEU A 88 6.40 -8.95 10.65
C LEU A 88 5.71 -9.49 9.39
N GLY A 89 4.49 -10.01 9.56
CA GLY A 89 3.71 -10.57 8.46
C GLY A 89 4.15 -11.99 8.06
N SER A 90 4.06 -12.30 6.77
CA SER A 90 4.18 -13.66 6.24
C SER A 90 5.55 -13.98 5.68
N SER A 91 6.26 -14.95 6.28
CA SER A 91 7.52 -15.46 5.70
C SER A 91 7.34 -16.13 4.33
N GLU A 92 6.14 -16.63 4.04
CA GLU A 92 5.81 -17.19 2.74
C GLU A 92 5.67 -16.09 1.67
N PHE A 93 5.15 -14.89 2.03
CA PHE A 93 5.17 -13.74 1.12
C PHE A 93 6.61 -13.35 0.74
N LEU A 94 7.52 -13.31 1.73
CA LEU A 94 8.93 -13.01 1.51
C LEU A 94 9.57 -13.99 0.50
N ARG A 95 9.33 -15.31 0.70
CA ARG A 95 9.81 -16.36 -0.21
C ARG A 95 9.19 -16.25 -1.60
N GLN A 96 7.88 -16.06 -1.69
CA GLN A 96 7.15 -16.05 -2.96
C GLN A 96 7.56 -14.88 -3.86
N HIS A 97 7.84 -13.72 -3.26
CA HIS A 97 8.18 -12.49 -3.97
C HIS A 97 9.67 -12.15 -3.95
N GLY A 98 10.53 -12.96 -3.30
CA GLY A 98 11.97 -12.67 -3.21
C GLY A 98 12.28 -11.36 -2.48
N THR A 99 11.45 -11.01 -1.49
CA THR A 99 11.56 -9.75 -0.74
C THR A 99 12.19 -9.98 0.64
N ARG A 100 12.76 -8.92 1.22
CA ARG A 100 13.28 -8.88 2.59
C ARG A 100 12.21 -8.47 3.60
N ASN A 101 11.26 -7.63 3.18
CA ASN A 101 10.21 -7.09 4.03
C ASN A 101 8.84 -7.33 3.41
N THR A 102 7.84 -7.55 4.26
CA THR A 102 6.41 -7.65 3.91
C THR A 102 5.80 -6.25 3.72
N TYR A 103 6.57 -5.36 3.11
CA TYR A 103 6.28 -3.96 2.90
C TYR A 103 6.28 -3.68 1.39
N VAL A 104 5.19 -3.11 0.90
CA VAL A 104 4.96 -2.90 -0.52
C VAL A 104 4.71 -1.41 -0.79
N ALA A 105 5.33 -0.89 -1.84
CA ALA A 105 4.96 0.41 -2.40
C ALA A 105 3.89 0.22 -3.48
N GLY A 106 2.67 0.67 -3.19
CA GLY A 106 1.54 0.55 -4.10
C GLY A 106 1.70 1.44 -5.33
N SER A 107 1.01 1.08 -6.42
CA SER A 107 1.04 1.94 -7.61
C SER A 107 0.36 3.28 -7.38
N MET A 108 0.87 4.30 -8.09
CA MET A 108 0.29 5.65 -8.13
C MET A 108 0.28 6.08 -9.59
N ALA A 109 -0.91 6.43 -10.10
CA ALA A 109 -1.19 6.61 -11.52
C ALA A 109 -0.27 7.63 -12.22
N ASN A 110 -0.29 7.62 -13.55
CA ASN A 110 0.44 8.55 -14.42
C ASN A 110 1.96 8.56 -14.20
N GLY A 111 2.52 7.48 -13.66
CA GLY A 111 3.95 7.33 -13.41
C GLY A 111 4.42 8.04 -12.16
N ILE A 112 3.51 8.43 -11.25
CA ILE A 112 3.87 8.93 -9.92
C ILE A 112 4.63 7.84 -9.15
N ALA A 113 4.18 6.59 -9.22
CA ALA A 113 5.02 5.44 -8.91
C ALA A 113 5.97 5.20 -10.10
N SER A 114 7.05 5.97 -10.10
CA SER A 114 8.00 6.12 -11.21
C SER A 114 8.95 4.91 -11.32
N VAL A 115 9.74 4.89 -12.39
CA VAL A 115 10.85 3.92 -12.53
C VAL A 115 11.84 4.07 -11.38
N GLU A 116 12.16 5.30 -11.00
CA GLU A 116 13.10 5.64 -9.94
C GLU A 116 12.61 5.15 -8.56
N LEU A 117 11.32 5.35 -8.27
CA LEU A 117 10.69 4.90 -7.03
C LEU A 117 10.69 3.38 -6.93
N VAL A 118 10.24 2.70 -7.99
CA VAL A 118 10.19 1.23 -8.04
C VAL A 118 11.59 0.64 -7.93
N SER A 119 12.58 1.23 -8.62
CA SER A 119 13.98 0.78 -8.55
C SER A 119 14.56 0.95 -7.15
N ALA A 120 14.26 2.05 -6.46
CA ALA A 120 14.72 2.29 -5.10
C ALA A 120 14.13 1.25 -4.14
N MET A 121 12.83 0.98 -4.22
CA MET A 121 12.18 -0.03 -3.38
C MET A 121 12.65 -1.46 -3.65
N ALA A 122 12.88 -1.80 -4.93
CA ALA A 122 13.43 -3.10 -5.30
C ALA A 122 14.80 -3.34 -4.65
N ARG A 123 15.67 -2.32 -4.60
CA ARG A 123 17.00 -2.38 -3.93
C ARG A 123 16.91 -2.54 -2.42
N GLU A 124 15.86 -2.00 -1.80
CA GLU A 124 15.56 -2.24 -0.37
C GLU A 124 15.05 -3.66 -0.10
N GLY A 125 14.75 -4.44 -1.13
CA GLY A 125 14.14 -5.75 -1.00
C GLY A 125 12.65 -5.69 -0.75
N CYS A 126 11.98 -4.65 -1.24
CA CYS A 126 10.54 -4.46 -1.11
C CYS A 126 9.90 -4.59 -2.50
N LEU A 127 8.70 -5.15 -2.56
CA LEU A 127 7.92 -5.17 -3.80
C LEU A 127 7.36 -3.76 -4.06
N SER A 128 7.37 -3.34 -5.32
CA SER A 128 6.82 -2.05 -5.74
C SER A 128 6.23 -2.16 -7.14
N PHE A 129 5.18 -1.38 -7.41
CA PHE A 129 4.47 -1.42 -8.68
C PHE A 129 4.59 -0.13 -9.47
N TYR A 130 5.03 -0.22 -10.72
CA TYR A 130 5.02 0.92 -11.64
C TYR A 130 3.59 1.41 -11.90
N GLY A 131 3.39 2.72 -11.81
CA GLY A 131 2.10 3.38 -11.96
C GLY A 131 1.65 3.58 -13.40
N SER A 132 1.31 2.49 -14.09
CA SER A 132 0.94 2.48 -15.52
C SER A 132 -0.39 3.18 -15.85
N ALA A 133 -1.35 3.22 -14.91
CA ALA A 133 -2.67 3.78 -15.10
C ALA A 133 -2.62 5.20 -15.71
N GLY A 134 -3.42 5.46 -16.75
CA GLY A 134 -3.51 6.75 -17.43
C GLY A 134 -2.39 7.08 -18.43
N GLN A 135 -1.32 6.29 -18.49
CA GLN A 135 -0.26 6.46 -19.50
C GLN A 135 -0.65 5.79 -20.81
N ASN A 136 0.01 6.09 -21.94
CA ASN A 136 -0.18 5.31 -23.17
C ASN A 136 0.64 4.00 -23.14
N PRO A 137 0.32 2.98 -23.97
CA PRO A 137 0.96 1.66 -23.89
C PRO A 137 2.44 1.70 -24.28
N THR A 138 2.83 2.58 -25.21
CA THR A 138 4.23 2.79 -25.59
C THR A 138 5.09 3.29 -24.43
N ARG A 139 4.56 4.22 -23.63
CA ARG A 139 5.23 4.75 -22.44
C ARG A 139 5.33 3.69 -21.35
N VAL A 140 4.29 2.87 -21.18
CA VAL A 140 4.35 1.69 -20.28
C VAL A 140 5.47 0.75 -20.72
N ALA A 141 5.50 0.33 -21.99
CA ALA A 141 6.55 -0.55 -22.51
C ALA A 141 7.96 0.01 -22.30
N SER A 142 8.17 1.31 -22.57
CA SER A 142 9.45 1.98 -22.35
C SER A 142 9.87 1.98 -20.87
N ALA A 143 8.93 2.25 -19.95
CA ALA A 143 9.21 2.22 -18.52
C ALA A 143 9.57 0.82 -18.02
N LEU A 144 8.92 -0.22 -18.53
CA LEU A 144 9.24 -1.61 -18.20
C LEU A 144 10.65 -2.00 -18.63
N GLN A 145 11.10 -1.57 -19.82
CA GLN A 145 12.49 -1.80 -20.23
C GLN A 145 13.48 -1.10 -19.30
N ARG A 146 13.23 0.16 -18.98
CA ARG A 146 14.08 0.91 -18.04
C ARG A 146 14.16 0.24 -16.66
N LEU A 147 13.08 -0.38 -16.18
CA LEU A 147 13.08 -1.13 -14.92
C LEU A 147 13.90 -2.41 -15.02
N LYS A 148 13.76 -3.18 -16.10
CA LYS A 148 14.60 -4.36 -16.34
C LYS A 148 16.09 -4.00 -16.37
N ASP A 149 16.44 -2.91 -17.03
CA ASP A 149 17.84 -2.46 -17.11
C ASP A 149 18.36 -1.98 -15.75
N ALA A 150 17.53 -1.27 -14.98
CA ALA A 150 17.94 -0.66 -13.71
C ALA A 150 18.03 -1.67 -12.55
N VAL A 151 17.20 -2.72 -12.57
CA VAL A 151 17.03 -3.70 -11.47
C VAL A 151 16.64 -5.10 -12.03
N PRO A 152 17.51 -5.75 -12.84
CA PRO A 152 17.16 -6.95 -13.61
C PRO A 152 16.69 -8.13 -12.75
N ASP A 153 17.40 -8.41 -11.65
CA ASP A 153 17.15 -9.58 -10.81
C ASP A 153 16.23 -9.31 -9.62
N LEU A 154 15.93 -8.04 -9.34
CA LEU A 154 15.19 -7.64 -8.14
C LEU A 154 13.67 -7.70 -8.34
N PRO A 155 12.90 -7.89 -7.27
CA PRO A 155 11.45 -7.98 -7.37
C PRO A 155 10.83 -6.61 -7.62
N TRP A 156 10.05 -6.52 -8.69
CA TRP A 156 9.21 -5.37 -9.00
C TRP A 156 8.02 -5.84 -9.83
N GLY A 157 6.99 -5.00 -9.90
CA GLY A 157 5.79 -5.25 -10.69
C GLY A 157 5.28 -4.03 -11.42
N CYS A 158 4.15 -4.20 -12.10
CA CYS A 158 3.45 -3.13 -12.79
C CYS A 158 1.97 -3.17 -12.45
N ASN A 159 1.32 -2.01 -12.42
CA ASN A 159 -0.12 -1.94 -12.26
C ASN A 159 -0.83 -2.40 -13.55
N LEU A 160 -1.96 -3.07 -13.38
CA LEU A 160 -2.97 -3.28 -14.41
C LEU A 160 -4.29 -2.75 -13.84
N ILE A 161 -4.74 -1.60 -14.36
CA ILE A 161 -5.97 -0.96 -13.92
C ILE A 161 -7.14 -1.37 -14.82
N HIS A 162 -8.26 -1.72 -14.22
CA HIS A 162 -9.49 -1.89 -14.96
C HIS A 162 -9.98 -0.55 -15.51
N SER A 163 -10.25 -0.49 -16.82
CA SER A 163 -10.67 0.73 -17.51
C SER A 163 -11.97 0.49 -18.29
N PRO A 164 -13.16 0.53 -17.64
CA PRO A 164 -14.43 0.19 -18.29
C PRO A 164 -14.75 1.04 -19.53
N GLN A 165 -14.32 2.31 -19.54
CA GLN A 165 -14.53 3.24 -20.66
C GLN A 165 -13.50 3.04 -21.78
N GLU A 166 -12.36 2.40 -21.51
CA GLU A 166 -11.27 2.17 -22.47
C GLU A 166 -10.80 0.70 -22.42
N PRO A 167 -11.67 -0.28 -22.76
CA PRO A 167 -11.35 -1.71 -22.61
C PRO A 167 -10.18 -2.18 -23.48
N THR A 168 -9.93 -1.51 -24.61
CA THR A 168 -8.75 -1.77 -25.47
C THR A 168 -7.45 -1.46 -24.74
N PHE A 169 -7.45 -0.46 -23.86
CA PHE A 169 -6.28 -0.05 -23.12
C PHE A 169 -5.81 -1.13 -22.14
N GLU A 170 -6.77 -1.70 -21.38
CA GLU A 170 -6.50 -2.82 -20.48
C GLU A 170 -5.99 -4.05 -21.24
N ASP A 171 -6.59 -4.36 -22.40
CA ASP A 171 -6.15 -5.46 -23.27
C ASP A 171 -4.70 -5.28 -23.72
N GLU A 172 -4.35 -4.12 -24.28
CA GLU A 172 -3.01 -3.83 -24.78
C GLU A 172 -1.95 -3.86 -23.66
N VAL A 173 -2.22 -3.22 -22.52
CA VAL A 173 -1.29 -3.24 -21.38
C VAL A 173 -1.10 -4.66 -20.87
N SER A 174 -2.16 -5.44 -20.68
CA SER A 174 -2.02 -6.84 -20.23
C SER A 174 -1.11 -7.66 -21.16
N ARG A 175 -1.22 -7.49 -22.48
CA ARG A 175 -0.36 -8.18 -23.46
C ARG A 175 1.08 -7.70 -23.36
N ILE A 176 1.31 -6.40 -23.14
CA ILE A 176 2.64 -5.86 -22.89
C ILE A 176 3.25 -6.49 -21.64
N LEU A 177 2.52 -6.58 -20.53
CA LEU A 177 3.02 -7.17 -19.28
C LEU A 177 3.49 -8.63 -19.47
N VAL A 178 2.71 -9.42 -20.21
CA VAL A 178 3.07 -10.82 -20.55
C VAL A 178 4.29 -10.85 -21.47
N ARG A 179 4.29 -10.08 -22.56
CA ARG A 179 5.40 -10.04 -23.53
C ARG A 179 6.71 -9.59 -22.88
N GLU A 180 6.63 -8.64 -21.96
CA GLU A 180 7.77 -8.14 -21.21
C GLU A 180 8.16 -9.05 -20.04
N GLY A 181 7.46 -10.16 -19.77
CA GLY A 181 7.83 -11.09 -18.70
C GLY A 181 7.81 -10.44 -17.31
N VAL A 182 6.87 -9.52 -17.07
CA VAL A 182 6.68 -8.91 -15.75
C VAL A 182 6.27 -10.00 -14.76
N ARG A 183 7.01 -10.14 -13.66
CA ARG A 183 6.84 -11.26 -12.70
C ARG A 183 5.67 -11.07 -11.74
N CYS A 184 5.21 -9.83 -11.54
CA CYS A 184 4.11 -9.51 -10.63
C CYS A 184 3.28 -8.33 -11.14
N VAL A 185 1.95 -8.44 -11.05
CA VAL A 185 1.00 -7.42 -11.47
C VAL A 185 0.10 -7.03 -10.31
N GLU A 186 -0.05 -5.72 -10.07
CA GLU A 186 -1.07 -5.19 -9.15
C GLU A 186 -2.35 -4.92 -9.94
N ALA A 187 -3.38 -5.74 -9.73
CA ALA A 187 -4.68 -5.58 -10.38
C ALA A 187 -5.59 -4.67 -9.54
N SER A 188 -5.98 -3.50 -10.07
CA SER A 188 -6.72 -2.48 -9.33
C SER A 188 -7.97 -1.97 -10.06
N ALA A 189 -8.93 -1.41 -9.31
CA ALA A 189 -10.18 -0.83 -9.80
C ALA A 189 -11.18 -1.80 -10.47
N TYR A 190 -10.94 -3.11 -10.37
CA TYR A 190 -11.84 -4.13 -10.90
C TYR A 190 -13.18 -4.14 -10.14
N LEU A 191 -14.28 -4.12 -10.91
CA LEU A 191 -15.65 -4.33 -10.40
C LEU A 191 -16.11 -5.79 -10.62
N ASP A 192 -15.68 -6.35 -11.75
CA ASP A 192 -15.73 -7.78 -12.05
C ASP A 192 -14.44 -8.17 -12.76
N VAL A 193 -14.14 -9.46 -12.84
CA VAL A 193 -12.95 -9.94 -13.54
C VAL A 193 -13.15 -9.87 -15.06
N THR A 194 -12.10 -9.47 -15.78
CA THR A 194 -12.16 -9.23 -17.22
C THR A 194 -11.37 -10.29 -17.99
N GLU A 195 -11.63 -10.38 -19.29
CA GLU A 195 -10.89 -11.26 -20.18
C GLU A 195 -9.37 -10.96 -20.23
N PRO A 196 -8.90 -9.69 -20.35
CA PRO A 196 -7.47 -9.37 -20.28
C PRO A 196 -6.77 -9.86 -19.01
N LEU A 197 -7.40 -9.67 -17.85
CA LEU A 197 -6.86 -10.11 -16.56
C LEU A 197 -6.78 -11.65 -16.48
N VAL A 198 -7.88 -12.33 -16.86
CA VAL A 198 -7.93 -13.80 -16.85
C VAL A 198 -6.90 -14.38 -17.81
N ARG A 199 -6.76 -13.81 -19.01
CA ARG A 199 -5.74 -14.22 -19.98
C ARG A 199 -4.34 -14.08 -19.40
N LEU A 200 -4.01 -12.92 -18.83
CA LEU A 200 -2.70 -12.68 -18.21
C LEU A 200 -2.40 -13.69 -17.10
N ARG A 201 -3.36 -13.93 -16.20
CA ARG A 201 -3.21 -14.92 -15.12
C ARG A 201 -2.91 -16.32 -15.66
N LEU A 202 -3.65 -16.77 -16.67
CA LEU A 202 -3.52 -18.12 -17.21
C LEU A 202 -2.29 -18.30 -18.10
N GLN A 203 -1.90 -17.28 -18.86
CA GLN A 203 -0.64 -17.27 -19.63
C GLN A 203 0.59 -17.28 -18.71
N GLY A 204 0.45 -16.75 -17.49
CA GLY A 204 1.43 -16.83 -16.42
C GLY A 204 1.55 -18.19 -15.74
N LEU A 205 0.83 -19.23 -16.19
CA LEU A 205 0.98 -20.59 -15.65
C LEU A 205 1.84 -21.45 -16.58
N THR A 206 2.87 -22.06 -16.00
CA THR A 206 3.80 -22.98 -16.69
C THR A 206 3.83 -24.34 -15.99
N SER A 207 4.31 -25.37 -16.68
CA SER A 207 4.46 -26.71 -16.10
C SER A 207 5.70 -26.79 -15.21
N GLY A 208 5.53 -27.17 -13.95
CA GLY A 208 6.64 -27.57 -13.08
C GLY A 208 7.13 -29.00 -13.34
N ASN A 209 8.21 -29.40 -12.66
CA ASN A 209 8.85 -30.71 -12.82
C ASN A 209 7.93 -31.91 -12.57
N SER A 210 6.85 -31.73 -11.81
CA SER A 210 5.86 -32.76 -11.47
C SER A 210 4.51 -32.59 -12.20
N GLY A 211 4.44 -31.71 -13.21
CA GLY A 211 3.20 -31.38 -13.93
C GLY A 211 2.23 -30.46 -13.17
N GLN A 212 2.60 -30.01 -11.97
CA GLN A 212 1.86 -29.00 -11.21
C GLN A 212 2.05 -27.60 -11.82
N PRO A 213 1.05 -26.70 -11.69
CA PRO A 213 1.17 -25.34 -12.19
C PRO A 213 2.22 -24.57 -11.38
N VAL A 214 3.13 -23.89 -12.08
CA VAL A 214 4.06 -22.91 -11.54
C VAL A 214 3.62 -21.53 -12.03
N VAL A 215 3.55 -20.56 -11.12
CA VAL A 215 3.14 -19.19 -11.43
C VAL A 215 4.37 -18.37 -11.81
N SER A 216 4.49 -18.02 -13.10
CA SER A 216 5.52 -17.12 -13.62
C SER A 216 5.12 -15.64 -13.56
N ILE A 217 3.81 -15.35 -13.60
CA ILE A 217 3.25 -14.01 -13.42
C ILE A 217 2.27 -14.05 -12.25
N ARG A 218 2.67 -13.44 -11.14
CA ARG A 218 1.82 -13.32 -9.95
C ARG A 218 0.82 -12.19 -10.10
N VAL A 219 -0.36 -12.36 -9.52
CA VAL A 219 -1.40 -11.32 -9.46
C VAL A 219 -1.64 -10.93 -8.00
N MET A 220 -1.32 -9.69 -7.67
CA MET A 220 -1.71 -9.03 -6.43
C MET A 220 -2.97 -8.21 -6.70
N ALA A 221 -4.13 -8.72 -6.30
CA ALA A 221 -5.39 -8.03 -6.47
C ALA A 221 -5.61 -7.01 -5.36
N LYS A 222 -6.17 -5.84 -5.68
CA LYS A 222 -6.53 -4.83 -4.70
C LYS A 222 -8.04 -4.57 -4.73
N ALA A 223 -8.69 -4.77 -3.58
CA ALA A 223 -10.14 -4.65 -3.46
C ALA A 223 -10.54 -4.06 -2.12
N SER A 224 -11.70 -3.40 -2.11
CA SER A 224 -12.33 -2.86 -0.91
C SER A 224 -13.66 -3.55 -0.58
N ARG A 225 -14.18 -4.41 -1.47
CA ARG A 225 -15.50 -5.06 -1.32
C ARG A 225 -15.41 -6.57 -1.37
N LEU A 226 -16.29 -7.24 -0.60
CA LEU A 226 -16.28 -8.70 -0.49
C LEU A 226 -16.68 -9.39 -1.80
N GLU A 227 -17.59 -8.79 -2.57
CA GLU A 227 -18.03 -9.31 -3.86
C GLU A 227 -16.88 -9.34 -4.88
N VAL A 228 -16.03 -8.31 -4.91
CA VAL A 228 -14.84 -8.25 -5.77
C VAL A 228 -13.76 -9.20 -5.26
N ALA A 229 -13.48 -9.18 -3.95
CA ALA A 229 -12.53 -10.09 -3.32
C ALA A 229 -12.87 -11.57 -3.61
N ARG A 230 -14.16 -11.93 -3.57
CA ARG A 230 -14.63 -13.29 -3.88
C ARG A 230 -14.26 -13.70 -5.29
N ARG A 231 -14.36 -12.81 -6.28
CA ARG A 231 -13.96 -13.10 -7.68
C ARG A 231 -12.48 -13.47 -7.76
N PHE A 232 -11.61 -12.68 -7.13
CA PHE A 232 -10.16 -12.92 -7.14
C PHE A 232 -9.72 -14.17 -6.36
N LEU A 233 -10.45 -14.51 -5.30
CA LEU A 233 -10.23 -15.72 -4.51
C LEU A 233 -10.82 -16.98 -5.16
N SER A 234 -11.65 -16.84 -6.20
CA SER A 234 -12.28 -17.95 -6.92
C SER A 234 -11.49 -18.33 -8.18
N PRO A 235 -11.79 -19.48 -8.80
CA PRO A 235 -11.29 -19.84 -10.12
C PRO A 235 -11.74 -18.84 -11.19
N ALA A 236 -11.06 -18.86 -12.33
CA ALA A 236 -11.46 -18.07 -13.50
C ALA A 236 -12.88 -18.48 -13.97
N PRO A 237 -13.76 -17.53 -14.36
CA PRO A 237 -15.07 -17.86 -14.90
C PRO A 237 -14.97 -18.76 -16.13
N GLU A 238 -15.69 -19.89 -16.12
CA GLU A 238 -15.60 -20.92 -17.17
C GLU A 238 -15.88 -20.35 -18.58
N ALA A 239 -16.83 -19.43 -18.71
CA ALA A 239 -17.13 -18.77 -19.98
C ALA A 239 -15.92 -18.01 -20.56
N LEU A 240 -15.14 -17.33 -19.71
CA LEU A 240 -13.92 -16.64 -20.14
C LEU A 240 -12.81 -17.63 -20.47
N VAL A 241 -12.65 -18.69 -19.68
CA VAL A 241 -11.67 -19.76 -19.95
C VAL A 241 -11.96 -20.43 -21.29
N ASN A 242 -13.21 -20.80 -21.56
CA ASN A 242 -13.63 -21.43 -22.81
C ASN A 242 -13.41 -20.49 -24.01
N LYS A 243 -13.76 -19.21 -23.87
CA LYS A 243 -13.52 -18.21 -24.92
C LYS A 243 -12.01 -18.11 -25.25
N LEU A 244 -11.16 -17.99 -24.23
CA LEU A 244 -9.72 -17.90 -24.40
C LEU A 244 -9.15 -19.18 -25.02
N LEU A 245 -9.63 -20.36 -24.61
CA LEU A 245 -9.22 -21.64 -25.17
C LEU A 245 -9.61 -21.76 -26.66
N THR A 246 -10.84 -21.37 -27.03
CA THR A 246 -11.30 -21.39 -28.42
C THR A 246 -10.51 -20.43 -29.30
N SER A 247 -10.11 -19.26 -28.77
CA SER A 247 -9.29 -18.29 -29.49
C SER A 247 -7.81 -18.68 -29.62
N GLY A 248 -7.36 -19.71 -28.89
CA GLY A 248 -5.95 -20.13 -28.84
C GLY A 248 -5.07 -19.28 -27.94
N ASP A 249 -5.63 -18.33 -27.18
CA ASP A 249 -4.89 -17.48 -26.23
C ASP A 249 -4.34 -18.27 -25.02
N ILE A 250 -4.94 -19.44 -24.71
CA ILE A 250 -4.47 -20.36 -23.66
C ILE A 250 -4.46 -21.81 -24.17
N SER A 251 -3.62 -22.64 -23.57
CA SER A 251 -3.57 -24.09 -23.83
C SER A 251 -4.66 -24.85 -23.06
N GLN A 252 -4.93 -26.09 -23.49
CA GLN A 252 -5.82 -27.01 -22.74
C GLN A 252 -5.34 -27.23 -21.30
N GLN A 253 -4.01 -27.29 -21.08
CA GLN A 253 -3.45 -27.50 -19.75
C GLN A 253 -3.71 -26.29 -18.84
N GLN A 254 -3.53 -25.07 -19.36
CA GLN A 254 -3.86 -23.83 -18.64
C GLN A 254 -5.35 -23.73 -18.33
N ALA A 255 -6.23 -24.13 -19.26
CA ALA A 255 -7.66 -24.18 -19.03
C ALA A 255 -8.06 -25.16 -17.90
N ARG A 256 -7.36 -26.31 -17.78
CA ARG A 256 -7.57 -27.26 -16.66
C ARG A 256 -7.10 -26.65 -15.33
N TRP A 257 -5.92 -26.04 -15.29
CA TRP A 257 -5.43 -25.40 -14.06
C TRP A 257 -6.29 -24.22 -13.63
N ALA A 258 -6.93 -23.52 -14.56
CA ALA A 258 -7.83 -22.40 -14.28
C ALA A 258 -8.97 -22.77 -13.32
N GLN A 259 -9.34 -24.05 -13.23
CA GLN A 259 -10.39 -24.56 -12.36
C GLN A 259 -9.90 -24.91 -10.95
N THR A 260 -8.59 -25.05 -10.76
CA THR A 260 -7.98 -25.58 -9.52
C THR A 260 -7.20 -24.53 -8.73
N ILE A 261 -7.11 -23.30 -9.23
CA ILE A 261 -6.36 -22.21 -8.60
C ILE A 261 -7.21 -20.93 -8.49
N PRO A 262 -6.95 -20.08 -7.49
CA PRO A 262 -7.54 -18.74 -7.45
C PRO A 262 -6.94 -17.82 -8.53
N LEU A 263 -7.69 -16.79 -8.90
CA LEU A 263 -7.26 -15.76 -9.85
C LEU A 263 -6.12 -14.86 -9.36
N CYS A 264 -5.90 -14.77 -8.05
CA CYS A 264 -4.80 -14.01 -7.44
C CYS A 264 -3.92 -14.87 -6.53
N ASP A 265 -2.69 -14.42 -6.30
CA ASP A 265 -1.75 -15.00 -5.32
C ASP A 265 -1.75 -14.19 -4.02
N ASP A 266 -2.06 -12.90 -4.13
CA ASP A 266 -2.16 -11.97 -3.01
C ASP A 266 -3.42 -11.11 -3.19
N LEU A 267 -4.13 -10.84 -2.10
CA LEU A 267 -5.29 -9.96 -2.07
C LEU A 267 -5.08 -8.85 -1.03
N THR A 268 -4.95 -7.62 -1.50
CA THR A 268 -4.84 -6.42 -0.66
C THR A 268 -6.23 -5.90 -0.31
N ALA A 269 -6.53 -5.85 0.99
CA ALA A 269 -7.67 -5.15 1.54
C ALA A 269 -7.39 -3.64 1.58
N GLU A 270 -7.91 -2.90 0.60
CA GLU A 270 -7.76 -1.44 0.52
C GLU A 270 -8.84 -0.72 1.32
N ALA A 271 -8.43 -0.22 2.49
CA ALA A 271 -9.22 0.60 3.39
C ALA A 271 -9.28 2.06 2.90
N ASP A 272 -9.62 3.01 3.79
CA ASP A 272 -9.55 4.44 3.50
C ASP A 272 -8.13 4.85 3.03
N SER A 273 -8.05 5.38 1.82
CA SER A 273 -6.80 5.61 1.09
C SER A 273 -6.86 6.89 0.26
N GLY A 274 -5.71 7.36 -0.25
CA GLY A 274 -5.67 8.44 -1.23
C GLY A 274 -6.11 7.96 -2.61
N GLY A 275 -6.74 8.82 -3.40
CA GLY A 275 -7.31 8.44 -4.69
C GLY A 275 -8.65 7.72 -4.54
N HIS A 276 -8.97 6.80 -5.43
CA HIS A 276 -10.25 6.07 -5.39
C HIS A 276 -10.36 5.23 -4.11
N THR A 277 -11.41 5.49 -3.32
CA THR A 277 -11.65 4.77 -2.06
C THR A 277 -13.14 4.77 -1.69
N ASP A 278 -13.56 3.70 -1.01
CA ASP A 278 -14.88 3.58 -0.37
C ASP A 278 -14.83 4.01 1.12
N ASN A 279 -13.70 4.57 1.59
CA ASN A 279 -13.47 5.01 2.98
C ASN A 279 -13.72 3.92 4.04
N ARG A 280 -13.38 2.67 3.74
CA ARG A 280 -13.65 1.55 4.65
C ARG A 280 -12.65 1.48 5.79
N PRO A 281 -13.07 1.12 7.02
CA PRO A 281 -12.14 0.91 8.12
C PRO A 281 -11.30 -0.37 7.93
N MET A 282 -9.97 -0.24 7.99
CA MET A 282 -9.02 -1.36 7.91
C MET A 282 -9.34 -2.46 8.94
N ALA A 283 -9.66 -2.06 10.18
CA ALA A 283 -9.98 -2.94 11.30
C ALA A 283 -11.16 -3.89 11.03
N THR A 284 -12.07 -3.51 10.11
CA THR A 284 -13.18 -4.37 9.70
C THR A 284 -12.90 -5.14 8.42
N LEU A 285 -12.13 -4.54 7.50
CA LEU A 285 -11.96 -5.07 6.15
C LEU A 285 -10.96 -6.24 6.11
N VAL A 286 -9.80 -6.11 6.77
CA VAL A 286 -8.76 -7.15 6.77
C VAL A 286 -9.30 -8.48 7.34
N PRO A 287 -9.95 -8.50 8.53
CA PRO A 287 -10.51 -9.76 9.05
C PRO A 287 -11.63 -10.33 8.19
N ALA A 288 -12.40 -9.49 7.49
CA ALA A 288 -13.45 -9.95 6.60
C ALA A 288 -12.88 -10.67 5.36
N PHE A 289 -11.79 -10.16 4.79
CA PHE A 289 -11.12 -10.79 3.65
C PHE A 289 -10.44 -12.11 4.04
N GLN A 290 -9.83 -12.20 5.22
CA GLN A 290 -9.29 -13.45 5.76
C GLN A 290 -10.38 -14.52 5.91
N ARG A 291 -11.53 -14.17 6.51
CA ARG A 291 -12.66 -15.09 6.64
C ARG A 291 -13.19 -15.56 5.28
N LEU A 292 -13.28 -14.65 4.31
CA LEU A 292 -13.70 -14.98 2.95
C LEU A 292 -12.73 -15.95 2.26
N ARG A 293 -11.42 -15.72 2.39
CA ARG A 293 -10.39 -16.65 1.89
C ARG A 293 -10.56 -18.02 2.54
N ASP A 294 -10.73 -18.08 3.85
CA ASP A 294 -10.84 -19.33 4.59
C ASP A 294 -12.14 -20.08 4.28
N GLU A 295 -13.23 -19.36 3.96
CA GLU A 295 -14.49 -19.92 3.46
C GLU A 295 -14.29 -20.58 2.10
N ILE A 296 -13.75 -19.85 1.12
CA ILE A 296 -13.55 -20.34 -0.26
C ILE A 296 -12.52 -21.49 -0.27
N ALA A 297 -11.53 -21.44 0.62
CA ALA A 297 -10.53 -22.50 0.76
C ALA A 297 -11.10 -23.86 1.18
N ARG A 298 -12.35 -23.95 1.64
CA ARG A 298 -13.01 -25.23 1.93
C ARG A 298 -13.31 -26.02 0.66
N ASP A 299 -13.73 -25.32 -0.40
CA ASP A 299 -14.09 -25.92 -1.68
C ASP A 299 -12.93 -25.82 -2.70
N LEU A 300 -12.07 -24.82 -2.57
CA LEU A 300 -10.86 -24.62 -3.38
C LEU A 300 -9.62 -24.51 -2.49
N PRO A 301 -9.01 -25.63 -2.04
CA PRO A 301 -7.91 -25.64 -1.07
C PRO A 301 -6.70 -24.75 -1.42
N ALA A 302 -6.40 -24.57 -2.72
CA ALA A 302 -5.34 -23.69 -3.20
C ALA A 302 -5.50 -22.24 -2.72
N THR A 303 -6.74 -21.79 -2.48
CA THR A 303 -7.04 -20.44 -1.97
C THR A 303 -6.45 -20.16 -0.60
N ARG A 304 -6.17 -21.20 0.21
CA ARG A 304 -5.52 -21.03 1.52
C ARG A 304 -4.12 -20.40 1.39
N ALA A 305 -3.46 -20.59 0.25
CA ALA A 305 -2.14 -20.02 -0.01
C ALA A 305 -2.19 -18.52 -0.30
N VAL A 306 -3.36 -17.94 -0.60
CA VAL A 306 -3.50 -16.51 -0.90
C VAL A 306 -3.20 -15.67 0.34
N LYS A 307 -2.28 -14.72 0.18
CA LYS A 307 -1.92 -13.79 1.24
C LYS A 307 -2.90 -12.63 1.29
N ILE A 308 -3.33 -12.27 2.50
CA ILE A 308 -4.22 -11.12 2.71
C ILE A 308 -3.40 -9.96 3.24
N GLY A 309 -3.22 -8.93 2.40
CA GLY A 309 -2.52 -7.71 2.76
C GLY A 309 -3.45 -6.60 3.22
N ALA A 310 -2.88 -5.54 3.77
CA ALA A 310 -3.60 -4.34 4.18
C ALA A 310 -3.05 -3.08 3.49
N ALA A 311 -3.95 -2.21 3.03
CA ALA A 311 -3.63 -0.89 2.50
C ALA A 311 -4.60 0.17 3.05
N GLY A 312 -4.19 1.44 3.01
CA GLY A 312 -5.00 2.57 3.47
C GLY A 312 -4.77 2.93 4.94
N GLY A 313 -4.57 4.21 5.23
CA GLY A 313 -4.29 4.72 6.59
C GLY A 313 -2.88 4.43 7.15
N LEU A 314 -2.00 3.79 6.38
CA LEU A 314 -0.69 3.31 6.86
C LEU A 314 0.41 4.38 6.73
N GLY A 315 0.30 5.43 7.56
CA GLY A 315 1.26 6.55 7.60
C GLY A 315 2.29 6.49 8.73
N THR A 316 2.14 5.59 9.70
CA THR A 316 2.95 5.57 10.92
C THR A 316 3.33 4.15 11.33
N PRO A 317 4.38 3.99 12.16
CA PRO A 317 4.72 2.72 12.80
C PRO A 317 3.56 2.02 13.49
N ASP A 318 2.79 2.75 14.30
CA ASP A 318 1.66 2.18 15.06
C ASP A 318 0.55 1.69 14.11
N ALA A 319 0.28 2.40 13.00
CA ALA A 319 -0.70 1.98 12.01
C ALA A 319 -0.27 0.67 11.31
N ILE A 320 1.01 0.55 10.93
CA ILE A 320 1.57 -0.67 10.34
C ILE A 320 1.52 -1.84 11.34
N ALA A 321 1.94 -1.61 12.59
CA ALA A 321 1.86 -2.63 13.64
C ALA A 321 0.41 -3.09 13.87
N SER A 322 -0.56 -2.17 13.79
CA SER A 322 -1.98 -2.52 13.91
C SER A 322 -2.47 -3.41 12.75
N ALA A 323 -1.99 -3.18 11.53
CA ALA A 323 -2.32 -4.03 10.38
C ALA A 323 -1.82 -5.47 10.57
N PHE A 324 -0.58 -5.63 11.02
CA PHE A 324 -0.04 -6.95 11.37
C PHE A 324 -0.78 -7.60 12.55
N ALA A 325 -1.19 -6.81 13.55
CA ALA A 325 -2.00 -7.32 14.66
C ALA A 325 -3.40 -7.80 14.23
N LEU A 326 -3.96 -7.25 13.13
CA LEU A 326 -5.18 -7.76 12.48
C LEU A 326 -4.92 -9.03 11.63
N GLY A 327 -3.66 -9.46 11.51
CA GLY A 327 -3.24 -10.64 10.77
C GLY A 327 -2.92 -10.38 9.30
N ALA A 328 -2.64 -9.14 8.89
CA ALA A 328 -2.17 -8.87 7.54
C ALA A 328 -0.86 -9.63 7.26
N ASP A 329 -0.79 -10.31 6.11
CA ASP A 329 0.40 -11.01 5.65
C ASP A 329 1.48 -10.02 5.15
N TYR A 330 1.06 -8.85 4.66
CA TYR A 330 1.90 -7.75 4.19
C TYR A 330 1.14 -6.42 4.24
N VAL A 331 1.86 -5.30 4.09
CA VAL A 331 1.29 -3.95 4.06
C VAL A 331 1.63 -3.22 2.76
N VAL A 332 0.69 -2.40 2.27
CA VAL A 332 0.86 -1.57 1.06
C VAL A 332 0.71 -0.10 1.41
N ILE A 333 1.73 0.69 1.09
CA ILE A 333 1.81 2.12 1.38
C ILE A 333 1.72 2.93 0.08
N GLY A 334 1.02 4.07 0.13
CA GLY A 334 0.77 4.93 -1.03
C GLY A 334 1.08 6.40 -0.76
N SER A 335 0.18 7.14 -0.10
CA SER A 335 0.27 8.60 0.03
C SER A 335 1.61 9.13 0.57
N VAL A 336 2.24 8.40 1.49
CA VAL A 336 3.58 8.76 2.01
C VAL A 336 4.64 8.75 0.90
N HIS A 337 4.60 7.75 0.01
CA HIS A 337 5.58 7.57 -1.06
C HIS A 337 5.48 8.63 -2.15
N GLN A 338 4.29 9.22 -2.35
CA GLN A 338 4.14 10.36 -3.26
C GLN A 338 4.91 11.59 -2.78
N ALA A 339 5.16 11.74 -1.47
CA ALA A 339 5.96 12.83 -0.93
C ALA A 339 7.48 12.59 -1.03
N CYS A 340 7.91 11.40 -1.47
CA CYS A 340 9.33 11.07 -1.60
C CYS A 340 9.92 11.61 -2.91
N VAL A 341 11.21 11.97 -2.88
CA VAL A 341 11.90 12.60 -4.02
C VAL A 341 12.00 11.70 -5.26
N GLU A 342 11.90 10.39 -5.09
CA GLU A 342 11.87 9.42 -6.20
C GLU A 342 10.53 9.41 -6.94
N SER A 343 9.45 9.90 -6.33
CA SER A 343 8.12 9.91 -6.97
C SER A 343 8.11 10.76 -8.24
N GLY A 344 7.35 10.33 -9.24
CA GLY A 344 7.11 11.07 -10.49
C GLY A 344 6.19 12.28 -10.33
N SER A 345 5.97 12.76 -9.11
CA SER A 345 5.21 13.98 -8.84
C SER A 345 6.09 15.23 -9.00
N SER A 346 5.49 16.42 -9.05
CA SER A 346 6.26 17.67 -9.09
C SER A 346 6.88 18.00 -7.74
N SER A 347 7.94 18.82 -7.73
CA SER A 347 8.52 19.35 -6.49
C SER A 347 7.50 20.14 -5.67
N GLN A 348 6.65 20.91 -6.34
CA GLN A 348 5.57 21.67 -5.70
C GLN A 348 4.57 20.76 -4.99
N VAL A 349 4.14 19.66 -5.62
CA VAL A 349 3.25 18.70 -4.97
C VAL A 349 3.92 18.03 -3.77
N ARG A 350 5.20 17.65 -3.87
CA ARG A 350 5.93 17.09 -2.70
C ARG A 350 6.01 18.07 -1.54
N GLN A 351 6.24 19.36 -1.83
CA GLN A 351 6.20 20.42 -0.82
C GLN A 351 4.81 20.49 -0.17
N MET A 352 3.73 20.56 -0.97
CA MET A 352 2.36 20.60 -0.46
C MET A 352 2.02 19.39 0.41
N LEU A 353 2.43 18.19 0.01
CA LEU A 353 2.23 16.95 0.77
C LEU A 353 2.98 16.96 2.11
N SER A 354 4.16 17.61 2.19
CA SER A 354 4.93 17.73 3.43
C SER A 354 4.26 18.61 4.49
N GLU A 355 3.36 19.48 4.07
CA GLU A 355 2.64 20.43 4.94
C GLU A 355 1.25 19.93 5.36
N ALA A 356 0.78 18.83 4.79
CA ALA A 356 -0.54 18.29 5.06
C ALA A 356 -0.67 17.78 6.51
N GLY A 357 -1.75 18.13 7.19
CA GLY A 357 -2.19 17.50 8.44
C GLY A 357 -3.18 16.34 8.18
N PRO A 358 -3.52 15.54 9.20
CA PRO A 358 -4.43 14.39 9.03
C PRO A 358 -5.84 14.76 8.53
N ALA A 359 -6.29 15.99 8.81
CA ALA A 359 -7.59 16.52 8.39
C ALA A 359 -7.57 17.28 7.05
N ASP A 360 -6.40 17.39 6.41
CA ASP A 360 -6.21 18.18 5.19
C ASP A 360 -6.54 17.39 3.91
N VAL A 361 -7.51 16.48 3.98
CA VAL A 361 -8.02 15.71 2.84
C VAL A 361 -9.52 15.89 2.67
N ILE A 362 -10.02 15.65 1.46
CA ILE A 362 -11.43 15.78 1.11
C ILE A 362 -11.81 14.80 0.00
N MET A 363 -13.02 14.25 0.05
CA MET A 363 -13.59 13.52 -1.08
C MET A 363 -14.01 14.49 -2.18
N ALA A 364 -13.61 14.24 -3.42
CA ALA A 364 -13.93 15.03 -4.60
C ALA A 364 -14.39 14.12 -5.76
N PRO A 365 -15.23 14.61 -6.69
CA PRO A 365 -15.65 13.83 -7.85
C PRO A 365 -14.48 13.32 -8.70
N ALA A 366 -14.54 12.06 -9.10
CA ALA A 366 -13.56 11.43 -9.99
C ALA A 366 -13.88 11.74 -11.46
N SER A 367 -12.87 11.75 -12.34
CA SER A 367 -13.04 12.08 -13.76
C SER A 367 -13.57 10.91 -14.60
N ASP A 368 -13.11 9.70 -14.30
CA ASP A 368 -13.35 8.44 -15.02
C ASP A 368 -14.73 7.82 -14.78
N MET A 369 -15.49 8.33 -13.79
CA MET A 369 -16.89 7.94 -13.52
C MET A 369 -17.69 9.12 -12.95
N PHE A 370 -17.40 10.32 -13.45
CA PHE A 370 -18.00 11.58 -12.99
C PHE A 370 -19.53 11.54 -13.01
N GLU A 371 -20.10 11.03 -14.10
CA GLU A 371 -21.53 10.95 -14.34
C GLU A 371 -22.24 10.01 -13.35
N LEU A 372 -21.53 9.01 -12.83
CA LEU A 372 -22.02 8.06 -11.81
C LEU A 372 -21.86 8.59 -10.38
N GLY A 373 -21.24 9.76 -10.19
CA GLY A 373 -21.04 10.37 -8.88
C GLY A 373 -19.99 9.66 -8.03
N VAL A 374 -19.03 8.95 -8.67
CA VAL A 374 -17.90 8.35 -7.96
C VAL A 374 -16.97 9.44 -7.45
N HIS A 375 -16.41 9.22 -6.26
CA HIS A 375 -15.49 10.15 -5.61
C HIS A 375 -14.13 9.49 -5.38
N LEU A 376 -13.13 10.34 -5.16
CA LEU A 376 -11.77 10.00 -4.77
C LEU A 376 -11.31 10.94 -3.64
N GLN A 377 -10.36 10.50 -2.83
CA GLN A 377 -9.81 11.28 -1.73
C GLN A 377 -8.56 12.05 -2.19
N VAL A 378 -8.59 13.36 -2.00
CA VAL A 378 -7.54 14.31 -2.45
C VAL A 378 -7.10 15.23 -1.34
N LEU A 379 -5.90 15.79 -1.50
CA LEU A 379 -5.41 16.88 -0.69
C LEU A 379 -6.35 18.08 -0.78
N ARG A 380 -6.68 18.66 0.37
CA ARG A 380 -7.50 19.87 0.51
C ARG A 380 -6.65 21.11 0.73
N ARG A 381 -5.52 20.99 1.43
CA ARG A 381 -4.68 22.13 1.78
C ARG A 381 -3.83 22.58 0.59
N GLY A 382 -3.77 23.89 0.36
CA GLY A 382 -2.97 24.49 -0.71
C GLY A 382 -3.55 24.38 -2.12
N THR A 383 -4.75 23.82 -2.28
CA THR A 383 -5.47 23.68 -3.55
C THR A 383 -6.98 23.88 -3.35
N LEU A 384 -7.66 24.39 -4.38
CA LEU A 384 -9.12 24.54 -4.46
C LEU A 384 -9.77 23.45 -5.33
N PHE A 385 -9.00 22.47 -5.81
CA PHE A 385 -9.52 21.39 -6.66
C PHE A 385 -10.75 20.71 -6.06
N GLY A 386 -10.68 20.27 -4.80
CA GLY A 386 -11.79 19.54 -4.16
C GLY A 386 -13.12 20.32 -4.16
N PRO A 387 -13.15 21.55 -3.61
CA PRO A 387 -14.33 22.43 -3.70
C PRO A 387 -14.79 22.72 -5.14
N ARG A 388 -13.86 23.01 -6.07
CA ARG A 388 -14.18 23.29 -7.49
C ARG A 388 -14.82 22.07 -8.16
N ALA A 389 -14.26 20.88 -7.96
CA ALA A 389 -14.79 19.63 -8.52
C ALA A 389 -16.19 19.31 -7.96
N LYS A 390 -16.43 19.52 -6.65
CA LYS A 390 -17.78 19.40 -6.08
C LYS A 390 -18.78 20.35 -6.72
N ARG A 391 -18.37 21.60 -6.97
CA ARG A 391 -19.21 22.59 -7.64
C ARG A 391 -19.59 22.13 -9.06
N LEU A 392 -18.64 21.58 -9.81
CA LEU A 392 -18.94 21.01 -11.14
C LEU A 392 -19.96 19.86 -11.06
N LEU A 393 -19.85 18.98 -10.06
CA LEU A 393 -20.83 17.89 -9.88
C LEU A 393 -22.22 18.41 -9.48
N GLU A 394 -22.30 19.43 -8.63
CA GLU A 394 -23.58 20.08 -8.28
C GLU A 394 -24.26 20.67 -9.51
N LEU A 395 -23.52 21.44 -10.32
CA LEU A 395 -24.04 22.01 -11.55
C LEU A 395 -24.43 20.92 -12.54
N TYR A 396 -23.60 19.88 -12.67
CA TYR A 396 -23.92 18.73 -13.49
C TYR A 396 -25.21 18.07 -13.03
N ARG A 397 -25.51 17.95 -11.74
CA ARG A 397 -26.76 17.35 -11.26
C ARG A 397 -27.98 18.24 -11.53
N ASN A 398 -27.84 19.55 -11.37
CA ASN A 398 -28.95 20.48 -11.34
C ASN A 398 -29.37 21.05 -12.71
N HIS A 399 -28.52 20.95 -13.74
CA HIS A 399 -28.80 21.50 -15.08
C HIS A 399 -28.73 20.41 -16.15
N ARG A 400 -29.52 20.50 -17.23
CA ARG A 400 -29.51 19.51 -18.32
C ARG A 400 -28.48 19.81 -19.41
N SER A 401 -27.97 21.04 -19.46
CA SER A 401 -26.94 21.47 -20.41
C SER A 401 -26.12 22.63 -19.84
N ILE A 402 -25.04 22.99 -20.53
CA ILE A 402 -24.21 24.17 -20.20
C ILE A 402 -25.03 25.46 -20.37
N GLU A 403 -25.93 25.50 -21.36
CA GLU A 403 -26.78 26.65 -21.66
C GLU A 403 -27.80 26.96 -20.56
N GLU A 404 -28.24 25.94 -19.80
CA GLU A 404 -29.17 26.10 -18.68
C GLU A 404 -28.49 26.64 -17.41
N ILE A 405 -27.16 26.64 -17.34
CA ILE A 405 -26.43 27.20 -16.19
C ILE A 405 -26.61 28.73 -16.19
N PRO A 406 -27.02 29.34 -15.06
CA PRO A 406 -27.19 30.79 -14.95
C PRO A 406 -25.94 31.56 -15.39
N THR A 407 -26.12 32.67 -16.11
CA THR A 407 -25.01 33.43 -16.72
C THR A 407 -23.90 33.79 -15.72
N GLY A 408 -24.25 34.30 -14.53
CA GLY A 408 -23.26 34.64 -13.51
C GLY A 408 -22.48 33.42 -12.98
N GLU A 409 -23.08 32.23 -12.96
CA GLU A 409 -22.36 31.00 -12.60
C GLU A 409 -21.46 30.53 -13.74
N ARG A 410 -21.90 30.67 -14.99
CA ARG A 410 -21.08 30.37 -16.17
C ARG A 410 -19.83 31.25 -16.22
N GLU A 411 -19.97 32.56 -16.03
CA GLU A 411 -18.86 33.50 -15.97
C GLU A 411 -17.87 33.16 -14.86
N ARG A 412 -18.36 32.73 -13.68
CA ARG A 412 -17.49 32.24 -12.59
C ARG A 412 -16.73 30.98 -12.98
N LEU A 413 -17.39 30.01 -13.62
CA LEU A 413 -16.70 28.81 -14.11
C LEU A 413 -15.56 29.17 -15.06
N GLU A 414 -15.82 30.04 -16.04
CA GLU A 414 -14.86 30.45 -17.05
C GLU A 414 -13.66 31.17 -16.44
N ASN A 415 -13.89 32.09 -15.49
CA ASN A 415 -12.83 32.88 -14.87
C ASN A 415 -12.08 32.14 -13.76
N GLU A 416 -12.77 31.40 -12.90
CA GLU A 416 -12.19 30.86 -11.67
C GLU A 416 -11.76 29.40 -11.78
N ILE A 417 -12.31 28.63 -12.72
CA ILE A 417 -12.03 27.19 -12.87
C ILE A 417 -11.33 26.90 -14.19
N PHE A 418 -11.97 27.24 -15.31
CA PHE A 418 -11.47 26.87 -16.63
C PHE A 418 -10.36 27.79 -17.14
N GLY A 419 -10.35 29.06 -16.72
CA GLY A 419 -9.42 30.08 -17.22
C GLY A 419 -9.64 30.45 -18.70
N MET A 420 -10.79 30.08 -19.25
CA MET A 420 -11.19 30.30 -20.65
C MET A 420 -12.69 30.07 -20.81
N SER A 421 -13.26 30.44 -21.96
CA SER A 421 -14.70 30.24 -22.19
C SER A 421 -15.06 28.75 -22.29
N LEU A 422 -16.29 28.39 -21.90
CA LEU A 422 -16.75 27.00 -22.00
C LEU A 422 -16.79 26.50 -23.45
N ASP A 423 -16.98 27.41 -24.41
CA ASP A 423 -16.87 27.10 -25.84
C ASP A 423 -15.43 26.71 -26.22
N GLN A 424 -14.42 27.43 -25.71
CA GLN A 424 -13.01 27.08 -25.93
C GLN A 424 -12.67 25.73 -25.29
N VAL A 425 -13.14 25.47 -24.07
CA VAL A 425 -12.98 24.15 -23.42
C VAL A 425 -13.62 23.06 -24.28
N TRP A 426 -14.84 23.27 -24.77
CA TRP A 426 -15.52 22.31 -25.63
C TRP A 426 -14.75 22.03 -26.92
N GLN A 427 -14.19 23.03 -27.59
CA GLN A 427 -13.38 22.80 -28.79
C GLN A 427 -12.13 21.97 -28.49
N GLN A 428 -11.44 22.21 -27.38
CA GLN A 428 -10.29 21.39 -26.97
C GLN A 428 -10.70 19.95 -26.67
N THR A 429 -11.77 19.75 -25.91
CA THR A 429 -12.33 18.44 -25.58
C THR A 429 -12.75 17.69 -26.84
N ARG A 430 -13.39 18.38 -27.80
CA ARG A 430 -13.77 17.81 -29.09
C ARG A 430 -12.56 17.34 -29.89
N ASN A 431 -11.52 18.16 -29.99
CA ASN A 431 -10.30 17.79 -30.71
C ASN A 431 -9.60 16.58 -30.07
N PHE A 432 -9.58 16.49 -28.73
CA PHE A 432 -9.03 15.36 -28.01
C PHE A 432 -9.77 14.05 -28.32
N PHE A 433 -11.11 14.04 -28.18
CA PHE A 433 -11.89 12.82 -28.41
C PHE A 433 -11.99 12.43 -29.89
N LEU A 434 -11.94 13.37 -30.84
CA LEU A 434 -11.90 13.03 -32.27
C LEU A 434 -10.68 12.17 -32.66
N GLN A 435 -9.58 12.24 -31.90
CA GLN A 435 -8.37 11.45 -32.15
C GLN A 435 -8.37 10.11 -31.40
N ARG A 436 -9.15 9.98 -30.32
CA ARG A 436 -9.07 8.86 -29.37
C ARG A 436 -10.35 8.02 -29.35
N GLU A 437 -11.51 8.66 -29.28
CA GLU A 437 -12.81 8.02 -29.19
C GLU A 437 -13.92 8.90 -29.81
N PRO A 438 -14.05 8.93 -31.16
CA PRO A 438 -15.00 9.81 -31.86
C PRO A 438 -16.46 9.64 -31.42
N ALA A 439 -16.84 8.44 -30.95
CA ALA A 439 -18.18 8.13 -30.46
C ALA A 439 -18.65 9.03 -29.31
N GLN A 440 -17.74 9.54 -28.46
CA GLN A 440 -18.07 10.51 -27.41
C GLN A 440 -18.61 11.82 -27.99
N ILE A 441 -18.08 12.25 -29.15
CA ILE A 441 -18.51 13.48 -29.83
C ILE A 441 -19.84 13.28 -30.56
N GLU A 442 -20.05 12.11 -31.18
CA GLU A 442 -21.34 11.74 -31.77
C GLU A 442 -22.45 11.74 -30.71
N LYS A 443 -22.18 11.18 -29.53
CA LYS A 443 -23.11 11.21 -28.40
C LYS A 443 -23.34 12.64 -27.91
N ALA A 444 -22.29 13.43 -27.71
CA ALA A 444 -22.39 14.81 -27.22
C ALA A 444 -23.16 15.74 -28.18
N ALA A 445 -23.23 15.42 -29.47
CA ALA A 445 -24.03 16.17 -30.45
C ALA A 445 -25.53 16.02 -30.24
N THR A 446 -25.98 14.90 -29.66
CA THR A 446 -27.41 14.59 -29.42
C THR A 446 -27.80 14.65 -27.95
N ASP A 447 -26.82 14.63 -27.05
CA ASP A 447 -26.99 14.69 -25.60
C ASP A 447 -26.23 15.89 -24.98
N PRO A 448 -26.91 17.04 -24.79
CA PRO A 448 -26.31 18.22 -24.17
C PRO A 448 -25.80 17.98 -22.74
N LYS A 449 -26.36 17.00 -22.03
CA LYS A 449 -25.93 16.62 -20.67
C LYS A 449 -24.57 15.94 -20.74
N HIS A 450 -24.42 15.02 -21.68
CA HIS A 450 -23.14 14.36 -21.92
C HIS A 450 -22.07 15.35 -22.37
N ARG A 451 -22.40 16.31 -23.25
CA ARG A 451 -21.48 17.41 -23.61
C ARG A 451 -21.01 18.20 -22.38
N MET A 452 -21.93 18.53 -21.48
CA MET A 452 -21.59 19.18 -20.20
C MET A 452 -20.64 18.32 -19.35
N ALA A 453 -20.88 17.01 -19.25
CA ALA A 453 -19.99 16.10 -18.54
C ALA A 453 -18.57 16.12 -19.13
N LEU A 454 -18.43 16.05 -20.47
CA LEU A 454 -17.12 16.07 -21.12
C LEU A 454 -16.36 17.39 -20.88
N VAL A 455 -17.07 18.53 -20.88
CA VAL A 455 -16.48 19.84 -20.54
C VAL A 455 -16.00 19.87 -19.08
N PHE A 456 -16.77 19.33 -18.14
CA PHE A 456 -16.35 19.30 -16.74
C PHE A 456 -15.21 18.31 -16.48
N ARG A 457 -15.25 17.15 -17.14
CA ARG A 457 -14.18 16.13 -17.11
C ARG A 457 -12.86 16.64 -17.67
N TRP A 458 -12.87 17.61 -18.60
CA TRP A 458 -11.65 18.30 -19.03
C TRP A 458 -10.88 18.88 -17.84
N TYR A 459 -11.57 19.62 -16.96
CA TYR A 459 -10.94 20.20 -15.77
C TYR A 459 -10.46 19.10 -14.82
N LEU A 460 -11.30 18.09 -14.54
CA LEU A 460 -10.96 16.99 -13.64
C LEU A 460 -9.79 16.13 -14.14
N GLY A 461 -9.63 15.98 -15.45
CA GLY A 461 -8.47 15.31 -16.04
C GLY A 461 -7.22 16.20 -15.97
N LYS A 462 -7.33 17.45 -16.42
CA LYS A 462 -6.20 18.39 -16.48
C LYS A 462 -5.64 18.75 -15.11
N SER A 463 -6.46 18.74 -14.06
CA SER A 463 -6.02 18.99 -12.69
C SER A 463 -4.95 18.02 -12.19
N SER A 464 -5.00 16.75 -12.63
CA SER A 464 -3.94 15.77 -12.34
C SER A 464 -2.68 16.04 -13.16
N ASP A 465 -2.82 16.41 -14.45
CA ASP A 465 -1.69 16.75 -15.32
C ASP A 465 -0.91 17.97 -14.82
N TRP A 466 -1.62 19.03 -14.42
CA TRP A 466 -1.01 20.26 -13.86
C TRP A 466 -0.24 19.96 -12.57
N ALA A 467 -0.79 19.12 -11.69
CA ALA A 467 -0.13 18.71 -10.47
C ALA A 467 1.17 17.92 -10.75
N ASN A 468 1.13 16.97 -11.69
CA ASN A 468 2.28 16.15 -12.05
C ASN A 468 3.38 16.94 -12.75
N SER A 469 3.01 17.86 -13.66
CA SER A 469 3.96 18.73 -14.36
C SER A 469 4.49 19.87 -13.49
N GLY A 470 3.77 20.23 -12.43
CA GLY A 470 4.13 21.38 -11.59
C GLY A 470 3.85 22.72 -12.29
N ASP A 471 2.75 22.81 -13.05
CA ASP A 471 2.33 24.03 -13.72
C ASP A 471 2.09 25.17 -12.71
N PRO A 472 2.94 26.22 -12.69
CA PRO A 472 2.87 27.26 -11.65
C PRO A 472 1.59 28.10 -11.73
N ASP A 473 0.97 28.22 -12.91
CA ASP A 473 -0.23 29.03 -13.11
C ASP A 473 -1.51 28.29 -12.66
N ARG A 474 -1.38 27.00 -12.33
CA ARG A 474 -2.52 26.12 -12.00
C ARG A 474 -2.40 25.46 -10.62
N GLN A 475 -1.54 25.95 -9.73
CA GLN A 475 -1.34 25.36 -8.38
C GLN A 475 -2.65 25.19 -7.59
N LEU A 476 -3.55 26.19 -7.64
CA LEU A 476 -4.85 26.11 -6.97
C LEU A 476 -5.81 25.07 -7.58
N ASP A 477 -5.48 24.54 -8.75
CA ASP A 477 -6.26 23.52 -9.45
C ASP A 477 -5.62 22.13 -9.37
N TYR A 478 -4.51 21.98 -8.64
CA TYR A 478 -3.84 20.69 -8.52
C TYR A 478 -4.74 19.66 -7.85
N GLN A 479 -4.97 18.56 -8.55
CA GLN A 479 -5.55 17.36 -8.00
C GLN A 479 -4.42 16.44 -7.51
N VAL A 480 -4.29 16.33 -6.19
CA VAL A 480 -3.28 15.48 -5.56
C VAL A 480 -3.99 14.39 -4.77
N TRP A 481 -3.86 13.13 -5.20
CA TRP A 481 -4.49 11.98 -4.53
C TRP A 481 -3.78 11.70 -3.21
N CYS A 482 -4.46 11.93 -2.10
CA CYS A 482 -3.83 11.89 -0.77
C CYS A 482 -4.85 11.46 0.27
N GLY A 483 -4.49 10.50 1.11
CA GLY A 483 -5.28 10.09 2.27
C GLY A 483 -4.70 10.65 3.59
N PRO A 484 -5.40 10.45 4.71
CA PRO A 484 -4.98 10.95 6.03
C PRO A 484 -3.64 10.37 6.50
N ALA A 485 -3.20 9.24 5.92
CA ALA A 485 -1.90 8.63 6.15
C ALA A 485 -0.74 9.63 5.93
N MET A 486 -0.84 10.55 4.97
CA MET A 486 0.21 11.54 4.74
C MET A 486 0.34 12.50 5.92
N GLY A 487 -0.79 13.00 6.42
CA GLY A 487 -0.79 13.89 7.58
C GLY A 487 -0.31 13.20 8.85
N ALA A 488 -0.71 11.95 9.06
CA ALA A 488 -0.22 11.15 10.19
C ALA A 488 1.31 10.92 10.12
N PHE A 489 1.83 10.67 8.92
CA PHE A 489 3.28 10.59 8.70
C PHE A 489 3.99 11.91 9.02
N ASN A 490 3.44 13.04 8.56
CA ASN A 490 4.02 14.37 8.84
C ASN A 490 4.04 14.70 10.34
N GLU A 491 3.02 14.31 11.10
CA GLU A 491 3.03 14.45 12.57
C GLU A 491 4.10 13.56 13.21
N TRP A 492 4.23 12.32 12.74
CA TRP A 492 5.24 11.38 13.25
C TRP A 492 6.68 11.82 12.95
N THR A 493 6.93 12.44 11.80
CA THR A 493 8.27 12.88 11.38
C THR A 493 8.63 14.30 11.81
N ARG A 494 7.72 15.02 12.48
CA ARG A 494 7.92 16.40 12.93
C ARG A 494 9.20 16.54 13.75
N GLY A 495 10.05 17.51 13.39
CA GLY A 495 11.33 17.76 14.07
C GLY A 495 12.46 16.80 13.71
N THR A 496 12.25 15.88 12.75
CA THR A 496 13.29 14.97 12.23
C THR A 496 13.71 15.33 10.81
N TRP A 497 14.73 14.67 10.26
CA TRP A 497 15.17 14.88 8.87
C TRP A 497 14.08 14.51 7.86
N LEU A 498 13.18 13.58 8.18
CA LEU A 498 12.05 13.21 7.30
C LEU A 498 10.95 14.29 7.24
N ALA A 499 11.01 15.33 8.08
CA ALA A 499 10.14 16.48 7.95
C ALA A 499 10.42 17.26 6.66
N ASP A 500 11.70 17.37 6.27
CA ASP A 500 12.14 18.08 5.06
C ASP A 500 11.81 17.27 3.79
N PRO A 501 10.96 17.77 2.88
CA PRO A 501 10.62 17.07 1.65
C PRO A 501 11.84 16.75 0.76
N ALA A 502 12.92 17.54 0.80
CA ALA A 502 14.13 17.26 0.04
C ALA A 502 14.92 16.05 0.59
N ALA A 503 14.75 15.74 1.88
CA ALA A 503 15.38 14.62 2.56
C ALA A 503 14.51 13.34 2.55
N ARG A 504 13.26 13.39 2.05
CA ARG A 504 12.36 12.23 1.98
C ARG A 504 12.77 11.26 0.88
N ARG A 505 13.73 10.40 1.18
CA ARG A 505 14.04 9.21 0.38
C ARG A 505 13.07 8.10 0.73
N ILE A 506 12.49 7.45 -0.28
CA ILE A 506 11.52 6.36 -0.05
C ILE A 506 12.14 5.20 0.74
N ALA A 507 13.41 4.92 0.48
CA ALA A 507 14.20 3.91 1.19
C ALA A 507 14.26 4.20 2.69
N ASP A 508 14.67 5.40 3.08
CA ASP A 508 14.79 5.82 4.48
C ASP A 508 13.44 5.81 5.19
N GLY A 509 12.40 6.32 4.52
CA GLY A 509 11.03 6.31 5.04
C GLY A 509 10.51 4.89 5.28
N SER A 510 10.74 3.97 4.33
CA SER A 510 10.30 2.57 4.47
C SER A 510 11.01 1.85 5.62
N ARG A 511 12.33 2.02 5.76
CA ARG A 511 13.12 1.44 6.86
C ARG A 511 12.66 1.98 8.22
N ALA A 512 12.48 3.29 8.33
CA ALA A 512 12.05 3.92 9.57
C ALA A 512 10.64 3.46 9.98
N LEU A 513 9.71 3.34 9.02
CA LEU A 513 8.35 2.87 9.25
C LEU A 513 8.31 1.42 9.72
N ILE A 514 8.95 0.49 9.01
CA ILE A 514 8.89 -0.94 9.34
C ILE A 514 9.64 -1.24 10.64
N ARG A 515 10.80 -0.62 10.89
CA ARG A 515 11.52 -0.76 12.17
C ARG A 515 10.71 -0.19 13.32
N GLY A 516 10.07 0.97 13.12
CA GLY A 516 9.17 1.53 14.13
C GLY A 516 8.01 0.58 14.45
N ALA A 517 7.49 -0.13 13.45
CA ALA A 517 6.41 -1.11 13.64
C ALA A 517 6.88 -2.30 14.49
N CYS A 518 8.13 -2.74 14.34
CA CYS A 518 8.76 -3.72 15.24
C CYS A 518 8.77 -3.20 16.69
N LEU A 519 9.21 -1.96 16.90
CA LEU A 519 9.21 -1.34 18.23
C LEU A 519 7.80 -1.21 18.81
N SER A 520 6.82 -0.81 18.00
CA SER A 520 5.42 -0.71 18.43
C SER A 520 4.87 -2.08 18.86
N THR A 521 5.18 -3.13 18.09
CA THR A 521 4.83 -4.52 18.42
C THR A 521 5.52 -4.99 19.71
N ARG A 522 6.81 -4.68 19.88
CA ARG A 522 7.59 -4.98 21.08
C ARG A 522 7.00 -4.32 22.31
N ARG A 523 6.65 -3.03 22.22
CA ARG A 523 5.99 -2.28 23.30
C ARG A 523 4.73 -2.99 23.79
N GLU A 524 3.89 -3.42 22.85
CA GLU A 524 2.66 -4.15 23.20
C GLU A 524 2.93 -5.54 23.78
N SER A 525 3.98 -6.23 23.32
CA SER A 525 4.42 -7.51 23.92
C SER A 525 4.86 -7.34 25.37
N LEU A 526 5.67 -6.33 25.66
CA LEU A 526 6.13 -6.02 27.02
C LEU A 526 4.96 -5.63 27.95
N ARG A 527 4.04 -4.79 27.44
CA ARG A 527 2.83 -4.39 28.17
C ARG A 527 1.95 -5.58 28.53
N ARG A 528 1.78 -6.55 27.63
CA ARG A 528 0.99 -7.78 27.87
C ARG A 528 1.61 -8.69 28.93
N GLN A 529 2.92 -8.63 29.11
CA GLN A 529 3.64 -9.31 30.19
C GLN A 529 3.61 -8.53 31.51
N GLY A 530 2.91 -7.39 31.54
CA GLY A 530 2.66 -6.60 32.73
C GLY A 530 3.75 -5.59 33.06
N LEU A 531 4.77 -5.41 32.22
CA LEU A 531 5.86 -4.45 32.44
C LEU A 531 5.31 -3.00 32.50
N ASP A 532 5.76 -2.22 33.47
CA ASP A 532 5.38 -0.81 33.59
C ASP A 532 6.27 0.04 32.69
N LEU A 533 5.73 0.38 31.52
CA LEU A 533 6.46 1.14 30.51
C LEU A 533 6.56 2.64 30.84
N SER A 534 5.92 3.13 31.91
CA SER A 534 6.10 4.54 32.33
C SER A 534 7.51 4.82 32.86
N GLN A 535 8.25 3.76 33.22
CA GLN A 535 9.62 3.83 33.72
C GLN A 535 10.67 3.72 32.61
N VAL A 536 10.24 3.58 31.35
CA VAL A 536 11.12 3.38 30.20
C VAL A 536 10.85 4.46 29.17
N ASP A 537 11.90 5.17 28.75
CA ASP A 537 11.78 6.08 27.61
C ASP A 537 11.67 5.27 26.32
N PHE A 538 10.45 5.19 25.79
CA PHE A 538 10.16 4.48 24.54
C PHE A 538 10.12 5.48 23.39
N ASP A 539 11.30 5.88 22.92
CA ASP A 539 11.43 6.78 21.77
C ASP A 539 10.87 6.12 20.50
N ARG A 540 9.82 6.74 19.95
CA ARG A 540 9.13 6.31 18.73
C ARG A 540 9.41 7.22 17.55
N SER A 541 10.32 8.18 17.70
CA SER A 541 10.72 9.04 16.60
C SER A 541 11.35 8.22 15.48
N PRO A 542 11.24 8.67 14.21
CA PRO A 542 11.97 8.05 13.12
C PRO A 542 13.46 7.99 13.44
N ARG A 543 14.10 6.86 13.09
CA ARG A 543 15.57 6.71 13.17
C ARG A 543 16.19 6.45 11.82
N SER A 544 17.34 7.06 11.58
CA SER A 544 18.12 6.83 10.38
C SER A 544 18.74 5.45 10.48
N ILE A 545 18.31 4.55 9.59
CA ILE A 545 18.76 3.16 9.57
C ILE A 545 19.64 3.01 8.33
N PRO A 546 20.89 2.52 8.47
CA PRO A 546 21.75 2.23 7.34
C PRO A 546 21.08 1.28 6.35
N ALA A 547 21.48 1.38 5.07
CA ALA A 547 21.06 0.40 4.09
C ALA A 547 21.53 -1.02 4.52
N PRO A 548 20.72 -2.06 4.30
CA PRO A 548 21.09 -3.42 4.63
C PRO A 548 22.30 -3.86 3.81
N THR A 549 23.27 -4.51 4.46
CA THR A 549 24.52 -4.99 3.83
C THR A 549 24.39 -6.38 3.22
N SER A 550 23.41 -7.17 3.66
CA SER A 550 23.20 -8.54 3.17
C SER A 550 22.53 -8.55 1.79
N PRO A 551 22.97 -9.41 0.85
CA PRO A 551 22.29 -9.58 -0.44
C PRO A 551 20.84 -10.07 -0.25
N LEU A 552 20.00 -9.86 -1.26
CA LEU A 552 18.63 -10.39 -1.24
C LEU A 552 18.65 -11.91 -1.42
N LEU A 553 17.68 -12.61 -0.82
CA LEU A 553 17.55 -14.05 -0.98
C LEU A 553 17.38 -14.38 -2.48
N GLY A 554 18.34 -15.10 -3.05
CA GLY A 554 18.31 -15.52 -4.46
C GLY A 554 19.03 -14.60 -5.45
N SER A 555 19.68 -13.51 -5.02
CA SER A 555 20.65 -12.81 -5.87
C SER A 555 21.94 -13.61 -5.88
N THR A 556 22.23 -14.34 -6.96
CA THR A 556 23.58 -14.84 -7.22
C THR A 556 24.54 -13.65 -7.40
N PRO A 557 25.77 -13.72 -6.88
CA PRO A 557 26.80 -12.73 -7.18
C PRO A 557 27.16 -12.69 -8.66
#